data_AF-A0A920L2G0-F1
#
_entry.id   AF-A0A920L2G0-F1
#
_cell.length_a   1.000
_cell.length_b   1.000
_cell.length_c   1.000
_cell.angle_alpha   90.00
_cell.angle_beta   90.00
_cell.angle_gamma   90.00
#
_symmetry.space_group_name_H-M   'P 1'
#
loop_
_entity.id
_entity.type
_entity.pdbx_description
1 polymer ?
#
loop_
_entity_poly.entity_id
_entity_poly.type
_entity_poly.pdbx_seq_one_letter_code
_entity_poly.pdbx_strand_id
1 'polypeptide(L)'
;MNTSKDKIIIGNCSGFYGDRLSAAKDMVDGGPIDVLTGDYLAELTMTILYNQRMQRGDDQGYVGTFLNNLEMLQRHAKRKISR
;
A
#
# COMPACT_ATOMS: atom_id res chain seq x y z
N MET A 1 22.90 16.23 24.24
CA MET A 1 21.54 16.56 23.76
C MET A 1 21.48 16.16 22.29
N ASN A 2 20.62 15.23 21.92
CA ASN A 2 20.63 14.61 20.59
C ASN A 2 19.81 15.47 19.61
N THR A 3 20.48 16.17 18.70
CA THR A 3 19.93 17.13 17.72
C THR A 3 19.32 16.42 16.49
N SER A 4 18.31 15.58 16.70
CA SER A 4 17.69 14.81 15.60
C SER A 4 16.17 14.95 15.47
N LYS A 5 15.51 15.86 16.20
CA LYS A 5 14.04 15.97 16.23
C LYS A 5 13.43 17.09 15.37
N ASP A 6 14.18 17.69 14.45
CA ASP A 6 13.69 18.82 13.65
C ASP A 6 13.16 18.45 12.24
N LYS A 7 13.20 17.16 11.86
CA LYS A 7 12.67 16.70 10.57
C LYS A 7 11.76 15.49 10.72
N ILE A 8 10.63 15.52 10.01
CA ILE A 8 9.73 14.37 9.81
C ILE A 8 9.91 13.93 8.35
N ILE A 9 10.26 12.66 8.14
CA ILE A 9 10.43 12.08 6.82
C ILE A 9 9.12 11.38 6.42
N ILE A 10 8.49 11.92 5.38
CA ILE A 10 7.23 11.39 4.85
C ILE A 10 7.54 10.61 3.57
N GLY A 11 7.26 9.32 3.58
CA GLY A 11 7.25 8.48 2.39
C GLY A 11 5.85 8.45 1.75
N ASN A 12 5.80 8.31 0.43
CA ASN A 12 4.55 8.10 -0.31
C ASN A 12 4.64 6.82 -1.14
N CYS A 13 3.61 5.99 -1.07
CA CYS A 13 3.47 4.79 -1.88
C CYS A 13 2.10 4.80 -2.57
N SER A 14 2.09 5.08 -3.86
CA SER A 14 0.92 4.94 -4.72
C SER A 14 0.89 3.54 -5.35
N GLY A 15 -0.30 3.03 -5.65
CA GLY A 15 -0.44 1.77 -6.36
C GLY A 15 -1.78 1.61 -7.06
N PHE A 16 -1.96 0.49 -7.74
CA PHE A 16 -3.22 0.11 -8.39
C PHE A 16 -3.45 -1.40 -8.25
N TYR A 17 -4.60 -1.88 -8.74
CA TYR A 17 -4.91 -3.31 -8.66
C TYR A 17 -3.97 -4.18 -9.48
N GLY A 18 -3.30 -5.12 -8.81
CA GLY A 18 -2.29 -6.00 -9.41
C GLY A 18 -0.86 -5.45 -9.36
N ASP A 19 -0.65 -4.29 -8.73
CA ASP A 19 0.68 -3.71 -8.54
C ASP A 19 1.51 -4.48 -7.50
N ARG A 20 2.79 -4.10 -7.35
CA ARG A 20 3.75 -4.71 -6.43
C ARG A 20 3.35 -4.45 -4.98
N LEU A 21 2.79 -5.48 -4.36
CA LEU A 21 2.30 -5.47 -2.98
C LEU A 21 3.40 -5.23 -1.93
N SER A 22 4.65 -5.58 -2.24
CA SER A 22 5.76 -5.39 -1.31
C SER A 22 6.27 -3.95 -1.23
N ALA A 23 5.93 -3.05 -2.18
CA ALA A 23 6.53 -1.72 -2.25
C ALA A 23 6.35 -0.90 -0.96
N ALA A 24 5.12 -0.84 -0.45
CA ALA A 24 4.81 -0.17 0.82
C ALA A 24 5.51 -0.84 2.01
N LYS A 25 5.59 -2.18 2.02
CA LYS A 25 6.27 -2.94 3.09
C LYS A 25 7.77 -2.64 3.10
N ASP A 26 8.40 -2.64 1.93
CA ASP A 26 9.83 -2.38 1.78
C ASP A 26 10.18 -0.95 2.24
N MET A 27 9.28 0.01 2.01
CA MET A 27 9.41 1.37 2.55
C MET A 27 9.26 1.43 4.08
N VAL A 28 8.31 0.70 4.66
CA VAL A 28 8.15 0.62 6.13
C VAL A 28 9.36 -0.05 6.77
N ASP A 29 9.87 -1.13 6.21
CA ASP A 29 10.93 -1.92 6.83
C ASP A 29 12.33 -1.34 6.58
N GLY A 30 12.60 -0.80 5.39
CA GLY A 30 13.93 -0.35 4.97
C GLY A 30 14.12 1.17 4.89
N GLY A 31 13.04 1.95 4.80
CA GLY A 31 13.11 3.40 4.63
C GLY A 31 13.30 4.15 5.96
N PRO A 32 14.07 5.26 5.98
CA PRO A 32 14.15 6.16 7.13
C PRO A 32 12.89 7.04 7.21
N ILE A 33 11.69 6.46 7.09
CA ILE A 33 10.42 7.19 7.07
C ILE A 33 9.76 7.15 8.45
N ASP A 34 9.22 8.29 8.86
CA ASP A 34 8.41 8.46 10.07
C ASP A 34 6.91 8.28 9.76
N VAL A 35 6.49 8.72 8.57
CA VAL A 35 5.10 8.62 8.10
C VAL A 35 5.09 7.98 6.72
N LEU A 36 4.22 7.00 6.53
CA LEU A 36 3.90 6.47 5.21
C LEU A 36 2.51 6.97 4.79
N THR A 37 2.46 7.64 3.65
CA THR A 37 1.24 8.02 2.95
C THR A 37 1.09 7.15 1.70
N GLY A 38 -0.10 7.14 1.12
CA GLY A 38 -0.32 6.43 -0.13
C GLY A 38 -1.68 6.72 -0.72
N ASP A 39 -1.78 6.49 -2.01
CA ASP A 39 -3.02 6.52 -2.78
C ASP A 39 -3.20 5.24 -3.57
N TYR A 40 -4.41 5.06 -4.11
CA TYR A 40 -4.75 3.92 -4.94
C TYR A 40 -5.44 4.42 -6.21
N LEU A 41 -4.77 4.26 -7.35
CA LEU A 41 -5.22 4.81 -8.62
C LEU A 41 -6.49 4.12 -9.11
N ALA A 42 -7.59 4.86 -9.07
CA ALA A 42 -8.91 4.34 -9.41
C ALA A 42 -9.05 4.02 -10.90
N GLU A 43 -8.56 4.89 -11.79
CA GLU A 43 -8.78 4.74 -13.24
C GLU A 43 -8.23 3.41 -13.78
N LEU A 44 -6.97 3.13 -13.48
CA LEU A 44 -6.32 1.89 -13.91
C LEU A 44 -6.90 0.68 -13.19
N THR A 45 -7.17 0.79 -11.88
CA THR A 45 -7.83 -0.25 -11.09
C THR A 45 -9.16 -0.67 -11.71
N MET A 46 -10.05 0.30 -11.95
CA MET A 46 -11.39 0.04 -12.47
C MET A 46 -11.33 -0.51 -13.88
N THR A 47 -10.39 -0.06 -14.71
CA THR A 47 -10.16 -0.62 -16.04
C THR A 47 -9.76 -2.10 -15.97
N ILE A 48 -8.86 -2.47 -15.06
CA ILE A 48 -8.43 -3.86 -14.88
C ILE A 48 -9.59 -4.73 -14.37
N LEU A 49 -10.34 -4.25 -13.38
CA LEU A 49 -11.48 -4.96 -12.82
C LEU A 49 -12.60 -5.15 -13.86
N TYR A 50 -12.88 -4.11 -14.64
CA TYR A 50 -13.84 -4.16 -15.74
C TYR A 50 -13.44 -5.21 -16.77
N ASN A 51 -12.17 -5.21 -17.21
CA ASN A 51 -11.66 -6.21 -18.14
C ASN A 51 -11.74 -7.63 -17.55
N GLN A 52 -11.46 -7.81 -16.25
CA GLN A 52 -11.63 -9.09 -15.58
C GLN A 52 -13.07 -9.58 -15.63
N ARG A 53 -14.04 -8.71 -15.33
CA ARG A 53 -15.46 -9.03 -15.43
C ARG A 53 -15.85 -9.44 -16.85
N MET A 54 -15.44 -8.65 -17.84
CA MET A 54 -15.75 -8.94 -19.25
C MET A 54 -15.15 -10.25 -19.75
N GLN A 55 -13.95 -10.62 -19.30
CA GLN A 55 -13.26 -11.82 -19.77
C GLN A 55 -13.61 -13.09 -19.00
N ARG A 56 -13.98 -12.97 -17.71
CA ARG A 56 -14.05 -14.11 -16.79
C ARG A 56 -15.44 -14.37 -16.20
N GLY A 57 -16.39 -13.44 -16.36
CA GLY A 57 -17.77 -13.60 -15.88
C GLY A 57 -18.22 -12.49 -14.93
N ASP A 58 -19.53 -12.38 -14.76
CA ASP A 58 -20.17 -11.37 -13.89
C ASP A 58 -19.87 -11.53 -12.40
N ASP A 59 -19.41 -12.70 -11.99
CA ASP A 59 -18.93 -12.97 -10.65
C ASP A 59 -17.54 -12.39 -10.39
N GLN A 60 -16.81 -11.93 -11.42
CA GLN A 60 -15.46 -11.35 -11.33
C GLN A 60 -15.47 -9.82 -11.39
N GLY A 61 -14.29 -9.19 -11.26
CA GLY A 61 -14.14 -7.74 -11.31
C GLY A 61 -14.29 -7.05 -9.94
N TYR A 62 -14.04 -7.78 -8.87
CA TYR A 62 -13.92 -7.25 -7.52
C TYR A 62 -12.48 -7.34 -7.00
N VAL A 63 -12.16 -6.50 -6.02
CA VAL A 63 -10.82 -6.42 -5.46
C VAL A 63 -10.64 -7.51 -4.40
N GLY A 64 -9.91 -8.58 -4.72
CA GLY A 64 -9.70 -9.70 -3.79
C GLY A 64 -8.55 -9.51 -2.78
N THR A 65 -7.54 -8.70 -3.12
CA THR A 65 -6.25 -8.70 -2.39
C THR A 65 -5.96 -7.42 -1.61
N PHE A 66 -6.64 -6.32 -1.91
CA PHE A 66 -6.35 -5.01 -1.32
C PHE A 66 -6.49 -4.97 0.20
N LEU A 67 -7.57 -5.52 0.75
CA LEU A 67 -7.80 -5.55 2.20
C LEU A 67 -6.71 -6.34 2.95
N ASN A 68 -6.31 -7.48 2.38
CA ASN A 68 -5.23 -8.30 2.95
C ASN A 68 -3.91 -7.53 2.99
N ASN A 69 -3.63 -6.73 1.96
CA ASN A 69 -2.42 -5.90 1.92
C ASN A 69 -2.44 -4.77 2.94
N LEU A 70 -3.57 -4.09 3.10
CA LEU A 70 -3.72 -3.06 4.14
C LEU A 70 -3.53 -3.65 5.54
N GLU A 71 -4.13 -4.81 5.80
CA GLU A 71 -3.98 -5.50 7.08
C GLU A 71 -2.53 -5.92 7.34
N MET A 72 -1.84 -6.44 6.31
CA MET A 72 -0.42 -6.75 6.37
C MET A 72 0.40 -5.50 6.73
N LEU A 73 0.18 -4.37 6.05
CA LEU A 73 0.91 -3.12 6.32
C LEU A 73 0.66 -2.60 7.73
N GLN A 74 -0.59 -2.64 8.20
CA GLN A 74 -0.95 -2.24 9.55
C GLN A 74 -0.19 -3.07 10.61
N ARG A 75 -0.09 -4.39 10.40
CA ARG A 75 0.66 -5.28 11.31
C ARG A 75 2.15 -4.95 11.34
N HIS A 76 2.75 -4.62 10.20
CA HIS A 76 4.17 -4.25 10.12
C HIS A 76 4.44 -2.90 10.77
N ALA A 77 3.61 -1.90 10.51
CA ALA A 77 3.72 -0.58 11.13
C ALA A 77 3.62 -0.66 12.67
N LYS A 78 2.66 -1.44 13.21
CA LYS A 78 2.52 -1.65 14.66
C LYS A 78 3.77 -2.27 15.29
N ARG A 79 4.38 -3.26 14.64
CA ARG A 79 5.62 -3.90 15.12
C ARG A 79 6.79 -2.92 15.20
N LYS A 80 6.90 -1.99 14.24
CA LYS A 80 7.97 -0.98 14.21
C LYS A 80 7.79 0.07 15.32
N ILE A 81 6.56 0.45 15.65
CA ILE A 81 6.25 1.40 16.74
C ILE A 81 6.49 0.77 18.12
N SER A 82 6.31 -0.55 18.27
CA SER A 82 6.52 -1.27 19.53
C SER A 82 7.98 -1.59 19.87
N ARG A 83 8.92 -1.31 18.97
CA ARG A 83 10.36 -1.48 19.15
C ARG A 83 11.01 -0.12 19.40
#